data_AF-A0A2S2NWF9-F1
#
_entry.id   AF-A0A2S2NWF9-F1
#
_cell.length_a   1.000
_cell.length_b   1.000
_cell.length_c   1.000
_cell.angle_alpha   90.00
_cell.angle_beta   90.00
_cell.angle_gamma   90.00
#
_symmetry.space_group_name_H-M   'P 1'
#
loop_
_entity.id
_entity.type
_entity.pdbx_description
1 polymer ?
#
loop_
_entity_poly.entity_id
_entity_poly.type
_entity_poly.pdbx_seq_one_letter_code
_entity_poly.pdbx_strand_id
1 'polypeptide(L)'
;MSVSFIGKLYCTTIDWFLDWPKEALLEVAFNFLGTVEVLATITGAPRGFDVDSISLSESELKLCIANIFTIIHHSVGEYSKMMILELKRYNYVTPTNYLELVTGYKETLHKKRIEVADKANKLRSGLFKIDDTSEKVAGMTVDLEKATKIVQAYTMECDEFLSVILKQTSIADQQKTEVDEKSIKIKEEIVCQELYRLTMIDLKKALPALEEAMEVNNYLINNIDLLQLVFIRISNINIYLL
;
A
#
# COMPACT_ATOMS: atom_id res chain seq x y z
N MET A 1 1.93 79.20 49.97
CA MET A 1 2.92 78.28 49.38
C MET A 1 4.06 79.15 48.87
N SER A 2 5.20 79.12 49.55
CA SER A 2 6.33 80.04 49.31
C SER A 2 6.85 79.89 47.90
N VAL A 3 6.91 81.01 47.16
CA VAL A 3 7.60 81.10 45.87
C VAL A 3 9.08 80.86 46.16
N SER A 4 9.47 79.60 46.12
CA SER A 4 10.80 79.17 46.47
C SER A 4 11.74 79.55 45.33
N PHE A 5 12.71 80.40 45.64
CA PHE A 5 13.89 80.72 44.83
C PHE A 5 13.66 81.46 43.50
N ILE A 6 13.28 82.74 43.62
CA ILE A 6 13.27 83.74 42.54
C ILE A 6 14.59 83.71 41.74
N GLY A 7 15.75 83.62 42.41
CA GLY A 7 17.08 83.70 41.76
C GLY A 7 17.39 82.67 40.66
N LYS A 8 16.72 81.51 40.62
CA LYS A 8 17.00 80.46 39.62
C LYS A 8 16.49 80.84 38.22
N LEU A 9 15.45 81.68 38.17
CA LEU A 9 14.83 82.17 36.92
C LEU A 9 15.59 83.36 36.30
N TYR A 10 16.36 84.12 37.10
CA TYR A 10 17.04 85.35 36.63
C TYR A 10 18.48 85.11 36.13
N CYS A 11 19.09 83.96 36.42
CA CYS A 11 20.42 83.59 35.94
C CYS A 11 20.42 82.47 34.90
N THR A 12 19.23 82.06 34.42
CA THR A 12 19.08 80.97 33.44
C THR A 12 18.16 81.42 32.31
N THR A 13 18.54 81.14 31.06
CA THR A 13 17.64 81.29 29.92
C THR A 13 16.64 80.14 29.91
N ILE A 14 15.35 80.46 29.88
CA ILE A 14 14.28 79.46 29.80
C ILE A 14 14.15 79.03 28.34
N ASP A 15 14.32 77.74 28.09
CA ASP A 15 14.05 77.10 26.80
C ASP A 15 12.77 76.26 26.91
N TRP A 16 11.80 76.51 26.05
CA TRP A 16 10.48 75.88 26.10
C TRP A 16 10.41 74.71 25.12
N PHE A 17 10.23 73.50 25.64
CA PHE A 17 9.98 72.31 24.83
C PHE A 17 8.48 72.12 24.65
N LEU A 18 8.02 72.22 23.41
CA LEU A 18 6.66 71.92 23.01
C LEU A 18 6.53 70.46 22.58
N ASP A 19 5.28 69.98 22.51
CA ASP A 19 4.98 68.71 21.89
C ASP A 19 5.48 68.69 20.44
N TRP A 20 5.86 67.51 19.95
CA TRP A 20 6.41 67.38 18.62
C TRP A 20 5.38 67.77 17.55
N PRO A 21 5.73 68.69 16.63
CA PRO A 21 4.86 69.02 15.51
C PRO A 21 4.73 67.84 14.55
N LYS A 22 3.69 67.87 13.70
CA LYS A 22 3.40 66.77 12.76
C LYS A 22 4.56 66.53 11.79
N GLU A 23 5.23 67.60 11.40
CA GLU A 23 6.38 67.59 10.50
C GLU A 23 7.56 66.85 11.13
N ALA A 24 7.84 67.08 12.42
CA ALA A 24 8.90 66.39 13.14
C ALA A 24 8.59 64.89 13.31
N LEU A 25 7.34 64.54 13.60
CA LEU A 25 6.92 63.13 13.69
C LEU A 25 7.12 62.42 12.35
N LEU A 26 6.70 63.04 11.25
CA LEU A 26 6.85 62.51 9.90
C LEU A 26 8.33 62.26 9.57
N GLU A 27 9.20 63.24 9.82
CA GLU A 27 10.64 63.13 9.53
C GLU A 27 11.31 62.02 10.36
N VAL A 28 10.98 61.93 11.65
CA VAL A 28 11.48 60.86 12.52
C VAL A 28 11.03 59.49 12.01
N ALA A 29 9.74 59.31 11.75
CA ALA A 29 9.25 58.03 11.20
C ALA A 29 9.89 57.69 9.84
N PHE A 30 10.04 58.67 8.95
CA PHE A 30 10.65 58.48 7.64
C PHE A 30 12.11 58.03 7.77
N ASN A 31 12.90 58.67 8.62
CA ASN A 31 14.29 58.29 8.87
C ASN A 31 14.40 56.87 9.48
N PHE A 32 13.53 56.54 10.44
CA PHE A 32 13.48 55.19 11.02
C PHE A 32 13.13 54.12 9.98
N LEU A 33 12.17 54.40 9.10
CA LEU A 33 11.78 53.54 7.97
C LEU A 33 12.87 53.47 6.89
N GLY A 34 13.82 54.40 6.84
CA GLY A 34 14.98 54.33 5.97
C GLY A 34 15.78 53.04 6.15
N THR A 35 15.85 52.52 7.39
CA THR A 35 16.52 51.24 7.71
C THR A 35 15.74 50.00 7.31
N VAL A 36 14.49 50.15 6.87
CA VAL A 36 13.58 49.04 6.57
C VAL A 36 13.35 49.00 5.06
N GLU A 37 13.74 47.91 4.43
CA GLU A 37 13.38 47.65 3.04
C GLU A 37 11.90 47.29 2.97
N VAL A 38 11.06 48.21 2.51
CA VAL A 38 9.60 47.99 2.52
C VAL A 38 9.16 47.07 1.37
N LEU A 39 9.86 47.17 0.22
CA LEU A 39 9.57 46.39 -0.99
C LEU A 39 10.22 45.01 -1.03
N ALA A 40 11.08 44.68 -0.06
CA ALA A 40 11.72 43.38 -0.01
C ALA A 40 10.68 42.24 0.02
N THR A 41 10.86 41.28 -0.89
CA THR A 41 10.06 40.06 -0.94
C THR A 41 10.42 39.15 0.25
N ILE A 42 9.60 38.13 0.49
CA ILE A 42 9.78 37.09 1.50
C ILE A 42 11.21 36.50 1.51
N THR A 43 11.89 36.47 0.36
CA THR A 43 13.25 35.95 0.16
C THR A 43 14.36 37.02 0.25
N GLY A 44 14.03 38.27 0.57
CA GLY A 44 14.98 39.40 0.58
C GLY A 44 15.31 39.93 -0.82
N ALA A 45 14.73 39.37 -1.88
CA ALA A 45 14.88 39.89 -3.23
C ALA A 45 13.95 41.11 -3.45
N PRO A 46 14.43 42.18 -4.13
CA PRO A 46 13.57 43.28 -4.55
C PRO A 46 12.45 42.73 -5.44
N ARG A 47 11.22 43.15 -5.18
CA ARG A 47 10.06 42.75 -5.97
C ARG A 47 10.25 43.26 -7.40
N GLY A 48 10.35 42.37 -8.39
CA GLY A 48 10.24 42.76 -9.79
C GLY A 48 8.84 43.31 -10.00
N PHE A 49 8.72 44.59 -10.35
CA PHE A 49 7.43 45.19 -10.66
C PHE A 49 6.95 44.62 -12.00
N ASP A 50 5.94 43.76 -11.97
CA ASP A 50 5.14 43.47 -13.15
C ASP A 50 4.35 44.75 -13.49
N VAL A 51 4.40 45.10 -14.78
CA VAL A 51 4.15 46.44 -15.36
C VAL A 51 2.72 46.99 -15.12
N ASP A 52 1.82 46.21 -14.53
CA ASP A 52 0.38 46.54 -14.38
C ASP A 52 -0.09 46.84 -12.93
N SER A 53 0.80 46.88 -11.95
CA SER A 53 0.43 47.25 -10.57
C SER A 53 1.09 48.56 -10.15
N ILE A 54 0.31 49.42 -9.48
CA ILE A 54 0.62 50.81 -9.06
C ILE A 54 2.11 51.04 -8.75
N SER A 55 2.77 51.80 -9.63
CA SER A 55 4.19 52.16 -9.62
C SER A 55 4.53 53.18 -8.52
N LEU A 56 4.25 52.87 -7.26
CA LEU A 56 4.70 53.69 -6.12
C LEU A 56 6.16 53.36 -5.81
N SER A 57 7.00 54.40 -5.80
CA SER A 57 8.39 54.30 -5.37
C SER A 57 8.47 53.87 -3.90
N GLU A 58 9.54 53.18 -3.51
CA GLU A 58 9.77 52.79 -2.11
C GLU A 58 9.69 54.01 -1.17
N SER A 59 10.20 55.15 -1.61
CA SER A 59 10.18 56.40 -0.84
C SER A 59 8.77 56.94 -0.64
N GLU A 60 7.89 56.83 -1.64
CA GLU A 60 6.49 57.25 -1.53
C GLU A 60 5.72 56.36 -0.56
N LEU A 61 5.97 55.05 -0.62
CA LEU A 61 5.37 54.10 0.31
C LEU A 61 5.84 54.34 1.75
N LYS A 62 7.13 54.60 1.96
CA LYS A 62 7.69 54.99 3.27
C LYS A 62 7.04 56.26 3.80
N LEU A 63 6.85 57.26 2.94
CA LEU A 63 6.16 58.50 3.30
C LEU A 63 4.71 58.27 3.71
N CYS A 64 3.97 57.43 2.98
CA CYS A 64 2.61 57.03 3.34
C CYS A 64 2.55 56.35 4.71
N ILE A 65 3.48 55.43 4.99
CA ILE A 65 3.55 54.73 6.29
C ILE A 65 3.91 55.72 7.42
N ALA A 66 4.86 56.62 7.21
CA ALA A 66 5.23 57.66 8.18
C ALA A 66 4.05 58.60 8.49
N ASN A 67 3.27 58.96 7.48
CA ASN A 67 2.04 59.74 7.64
C ASN A 67 1.00 59.00 8.52
N ILE A 68 0.83 57.69 8.31
CA ILE A 68 -0.07 56.87 9.14
C ILE A 68 0.35 56.89 10.61
N PHE A 69 1.64 56.72 10.92
CA PHE A 69 2.11 56.78 12.31
C PHE A 69 1.83 58.14 12.96
N THR A 70 2.04 59.22 12.21
CA THR A 70 1.78 60.59 12.68
C THR A 70 0.29 60.79 12.99
N ILE A 71 -0.61 60.30 12.12
CA ILE A 71 -2.06 60.36 12.33
C ILE A 71 -2.47 59.56 13.57
N ILE A 72 -1.95 58.34 13.73
CA ILE A 72 -2.25 57.47 14.89
C ILE A 72 -1.82 58.16 16.18
N HIS A 73 -0.59 58.67 16.25
CA HIS A 73 -0.08 59.33 17.45
C HIS A 73 -0.91 60.55 17.83
N HIS A 74 -1.26 61.38 16.85
CA HIS A 74 -2.11 62.55 17.07
C HIS A 74 -3.51 62.16 17.56
N SER A 75 -4.11 61.14 16.95
CA SER A 75 -5.42 60.61 17.37
C SER A 75 -5.41 60.13 18.83
N VAL A 76 -4.37 59.39 19.24
CA VAL A 76 -4.22 58.95 20.64
C VAL A 76 -4.08 60.15 21.59
N GLY A 77 -3.39 61.21 21.16
CA GLY A 77 -3.33 62.47 21.91
C GLY A 77 -4.71 63.10 22.15
N GLU A 78 -5.54 63.16 21.11
CA GLU A 78 -6.91 63.70 21.22
C GLU A 78 -7.80 62.82 22.11
N TYR A 79 -7.73 61.49 21.97
CA TYR A 79 -8.45 60.56 22.85
C TYR A 79 -7.98 60.64 24.30
N SER A 80 -6.70 60.92 24.54
CA SER A 80 -6.18 61.11 25.90
C SER A 80 -6.82 62.32 26.58
N LYS A 81 -7.03 63.42 25.84
CA LYS A 81 -7.76 64.59 26.34
C LYS A 81 -9.22 64.26 26.66
N MET A 82 -9.89 63.51 25.79
CA MET A 82 -11.27 63.05 26.03
C MET A 82 -11.37 62.13 27.26
N MET A 83 -10.39 61.25 27.46
CA MET A 83 -10.34 60.35 28.61
C MET A 83 -10.29 61.10 29.95
N ILE A 84 -9.60 62.24 30.01
CA ILE A 84 -9.59 63.09 31.21
C ILE A 84 -10.97 63.69 31.45
N LEU A 85 -11.65 64.15 30.40
CA LEU A 85 -12.96 64.78 30.49
C LEU A 85 -14.05 63.78 30.92
N GLU A 86 -14.07 62.60 30.31
CA GLU A 86 -15.15 61.61 30.52
C GLU A 86 -14.88 60.71 31.73
N LEU A 87 -13.65 60.21 31.85
CA LEU A 87 -13.28 59.18 32.82
C LEU A 87 -12.50 59.72 34.01
N LYS A 88 -12.10 61.00 33.99
CA LYS A 88 -11.24 61.63 35.01
C LYS A 88 -9.94 60.87 35.25
N ARG A 89 -9.44 60.17 34.22
CA ARG A 89 -8.18 59.41 34.27
C ARG A 89 -7.15 60.08 33.37
N TYR A 90 -5.96 60.30 33.92
CA TYR A 90 -4.83 60.83 33.16
C TYR A 90 -4.15 59.73 32.37
N ASN A 91 -3.93 59.98 31.09
CA ASN A 91 -3.08 59.19 30.22
C ASN A 91 -2.06 60.14 29.55
N TYR A 92 -0.80 59.72 29.49
CA TYR A 92 0.29 60.57 29.00
C TYR A 92 0.80 60.00 27.69
N VAL A 93 0.66 60.80 26.63
CA VAL A 93 1.22 60.48 25.32
C VAL A 93 2.58 61.16 25.24
N THR A 94 3.64 60.37 25.20
CA THR A 94 5.02 60.88 25.18
C THR A 94 5.70 60.54 23.84
N PRO A 95 6.75 61.29 23.45
CA PRO A 95 7.55 60.93 22.28
C PRO A 95 8.15 59.51 22.37
N THR A 96 8.41 59.00 23.57
CA THR A 96 8.87 57.61 23.76
C THR A 96 7.85 56.61 23.22
N ASN A 97 6.56 56.82 23.49
CA ASN A 97 5.48 55.95 22.98
C ASN A 97 5.45 55.97 21.44
N TYR A 98 5.82 57.10 20.81
CA TYR A 98 5.91 57.19 19.35
C TYR A 98 7.09 56.38 18.79
N LEU A 99 8.26 56.48 19.41
CA LEU A 99 9.44 55.71 19.01
C LEU A 99 9.21 54.20 19.19
N GLU A 100 8.50 53.81 20.25
CA GLU A 100 8.08 52.42 20.47
C GLU A 100 7.12 51.93 19.38
N LEU A 101 6.17 52.76 18.94
CA LEU A 101 5.27 52.42 17.82
C LEU A 101 6.07 52.14 16.53
N VAL A 102 6.99 53.03 16.18
CA VAL A 102 7.79 52.91 14.95
C VAL A 102 8.74 51.71 15.02
N THR A 103 9.38 51.50 16.17
CA THR A 103 10.30 50.36 16.38
C THR A 103 9.54 49.03 16.42
N GLY A 104 8.39 48.99 17.11
CA GLY A 104 7.51 47.83 17.18
C GLY A 104 6.95 47.43 15.81
N TYR A 105 6.71 48.40 14.92
CA TYR A 105 6.36 48.11 13.53
C TYR A 105 7.47 47.34 12.80
N LYS A 106 8.74 47.76 12.94
CA LYS A 106 9.88 47.08 12.32
C LYS A 106 9.99 45.63 12.77
N GLU A 107 9.90 45.38 14.07
CA GLU A 107 9.94 44.03 14.62
C GLU A 107 8.76 43.17 14.14
N THR A 108 7.56 43.74 14.14
CA THR A 108 6.34 43.04 13.73
C THR A 108 6.39 42.69 12.25
N LEU A 109 6.86 43.61 11.41
CA LEU A 109 7.05 43.38 9.98
C LEU A 109 8.05 42.25 9.74
N HIS A 110 9.18 42.25 10.45
CA HIS A 110 10.18 41.20 10.36
C HIS A 110 9.61 39.82 10.77
N LYS A 111 8.94 39.74 11.92
CA LYS A 111 8.28 38.51 12.40
C LYS A 111 7.26 37.98 11.38
N LYS A 112 6.45 38.87 10.80
CA LYS A 112 5.44 38.49 9.80
C LYS A 112 6.06 38.02 8.50
N ARG A 113 7.17 38.61 8.06
CA ARG A 113 7.93 38.13 6.89
C ARG A 113 8.43 36.70 7.09
N ILE A 114 9.00 36.40 8.25
CA ILE A 114 9.46 35.03 8.59
C ILE A 114 8.27 34.05 8.62
N GLU A 115 7.17 34.42 9.28
CA GLU A 115 5.98 33.56 9.37
C GLU A 115 5.43 33.18 7.98
N VAL A 116 5.38 34.16 7.07
CA VAL A 116 4.93 33.93 5.69
C VAL A 116 5.97 33.14 4.89
N ALA A 117 7.28 33.40 5.09
CA ALA A 117 8.36 32.63 4.48
C ALA A 117 8.28 31.15 4.83
N ASP A 118 8.07 30.83 6.10
CA ASP A 118 7.96 29.47 6.58
C ASP A 118 6.73 28.76 5.99
N LYS A 119 5.59 29.45 5.91
CA LYS A 119 4.39 28.92 5.26
C LYS A 119 4.62 28.65 3.77
N ALA A 120 5.27 29.58 3.06
CA ALA A 120 5.62 29.41 1.65
C ALA A 120 6.60 28.25 1.44
N ASN A 121 7.62 28.11 2.28
CA ASN A 121 8.58 27.01 2.23
C ASN A 121 7.95 25.65 2.52
N LYS A 122 7.02 25.58 3.49
CA LYS A 122 6.23 24.38 3.76
C LYS A 122 5.39 23.98 2.55
N LEU A 123 4.71 24.94 1.93
CA LEU A 123 3.94 24.71 0.71
C LEU A 123 4.83 24.20 -0.43
N ARG A 124 5.96 24.87 -0.67
CA ARG A 124 6.93 24.48 -1.71
C ARG A 124 7.44 23.05 -1.49
N SER A 125 7.76 22.70 -0.25
CA SER A 125 8.22 21.35 0.10
C SER A 125 7.10 20.31 -0.07
N GLY A 126 5.86 20.67 0.26
CA GLY A 126 4.70 19.81 0.05
C GLY A 126 4.46 19.54 -1.44
N LEU A 127 4.49 20.59 -2.27
CA LEU A 127 4.36 20.46 -3.72
C LEU A 127 5.47 19.59 -4.32
N PHE A 128 6.71 19.80 -3.91
CA PHE A 128 7.84 18.98 -4.36
C PHE A 128 7.64 17.49 -4.04
N LYS A 129 7.16 17.16 -2.84
CA LYS A 129 6.88 15.77 -2.46
C LYS A 129 5.74 15.15 -3.28
N ILE A 130 4.70 15.93 -3.57
CA ILE A 130 3.58 15.48 -4.39
C ILE A 130 4.07 15.16 -5.81
N ASP A 131 4.89 16.04 -6.38
CA ASP A 131 5.45 15.88 -7.72
C ASP A 131 6.37 14.65 -7.81
N ASP A 132 7.31 14.51 -6.87
CA ASP A 132 8.20 13.33 -6.76
C ASP A 132 7.42 12.02 -6.55
N THR A 133 6.34 12.05 -5.77
CA THR A 133 5.48 10.86 -5.58
C THR A 133 4.71 10.54 -6.86
N SER A 134 4.22 11.55 -7.57
CA SER A 134 3.52 11.38 -8.84
C SER A 134 4.43 10.73 -9.89
N GLU A 135 5.68 11.18 -10.00
CA GLU A 135 6.68 10.59 -10.89
C GLU A 135 6.96 9.13 -10.53
N LYS A 136 7.16 8.83 -9.24
CA LYS A 136 7.38 7.46 -8.76
C LYS A 136 6.20 6.54 -9.05
N VAL A 137 4.97 6.99 -8.81
CA VAL A 137 3.76 6.21 -9.09
C VAL A 137 3.61 5.95 -10.58
N ALA A 138 3.93 6.92 -11.45
CA ALA A 138 3.94 6.72 -12.88
C ALA A 138 4.94 5.63 -13.30
N GLY A 139 6.15 5.64 -12.75
CA GLY A 139 7.16 4.60 -12.99
C GLY A 139 6.69 3.21 -12.50
N MET A 140 6.18 3.12 -11.28
CA MET A 140 5.68 1.86 -10.72
C MET A 140 4.49 1.29 -11.51
N THR A 141 3.64 2.14 -12.07
CA THR A 141 2.51 1.73 -12.91
C THR A 141 3.00 1.02 -14.17
N VAL A 142 4.03 1.56 -14.82
CA VAL A 142 4.65 0.95 -16.00
C VAL A 142 5.28 -0.42 -15.67
N ASP A 143 5.94 -0.53 -14.52
CA ASP A 143 6.55 -1.80 -14.13
C ASP A 143 5.51 -2.85 -13.72
N LEU A 144 4.40 -2.43 -13.11
CA LEU A 144 3.26 -3.30 -12.80
C LEU A 144 2.62 -3.84 -14.10
N GLU A 145 2.47 -3.01 -15.12
CA GLU A 145 1.97 -3.44 -16.44
C GLU A 145 2.89 -4.46 -17.12
N LYS A 146 4.21 -4.34 -16.96
CA LYS A 146 5.15 -5.35 -17.47
C LYS A 146 5.04 -6.65 -16.67
N ALA A 147 5.04 -6.57 -15.34
CA ALA A 147 4.97 -7.73 -14.47
C ALA A 147 3.66 -8.52 -14.67
N THR A 148 2.52 -7.83 -14.83
CA THR A 148 1.23 -8.47 -15.08
C THR A 148 1.20 -9.23 -16.41
N LYS A 149 1.79 -8.68 -17.49
CA LYS A 149 1.95 -9.40 -18.77
C LYS A 149 2.80 -10.67 -18.64
N ILE A 150 3.91 -10.58 -17.91
CA ILE A 150 4.80 -11.72 -17.66
C ILE A 150 4.06 -12.82 -16.86
N VAL A 151 3.37 -12.43 -15.79
CA VAL A 151 2.58 -13.37 -14.97
C VAL A 151 1.50 -14.04 -15.81
N GLN A 152 0.76 -13.28 -16.62
CA GLN A 152 -0.27 -13.84 -17.51
C GLN A 152 0.31 -14.86 -18.50
N ALA A 153 1.47 -14.57 -19.09
CA ALA A 153 2.15 -15.50 -20.01
C ALA A 153 2.53 -16.81 -19.30
N TYR A 154 3.14 -16.73 -18.12
CA TYR A 154 3.51 -17.92 -17.34
C TYR A 154 2.28 -18.69 -16.82
N THR A 155 1.19 -18.00 -16.47
CA THR A 155 -0.06 -18.67 -16.09
C THR A 155 -0.62 -19.46 -17.27
N MET A 156 -0.67 -18.89 -18.47
CA MET A 156 -1.10 -19.60 -19.68
C MET A 156 -0.23 -20.84 -19.97
N GLU A 157 1.10 -20.69 -19.84
CA GLU A 157 2.04 -21.80 -20.03
C GLU A 157 1.83 -22.90 -18.97
N CYS A 158 1.61 -22.52 -17.70
CA CYS A 158 1.31 -23.46 -16.63
C CYS A 158 -0.01 -24.20 -16.84
N ASP A 159 -1.05 -23.51 -17.31
CA ASP A 159 -2.35 -24.12 -17.62
C ASP A 159 -2.24 -25.12 -18.79
N GLU A 160 -1.42 -24.81 -19.80
CA GLU A 160 -1.12 -25.73 -20.90
C GLU A 160 -0.39 -26.97 -20.40
N PHE A 161 0.68 -26.82 -19.60
CA PHE A 161 1.38 -27.94 -18.99
C PHE A 161 0.47 -28.79 -18.10
N LEU A 162 -0.39 -28.16 -17.30
CA LEU A 162 -1.35 -28.85 -16.46
C LEU A 162 -2.31 -29.70 -17.30
N SER A 163 -2.77 -29.17 -18.44
CA SER A 163 -3.64 -29.92 -19.36
C SER A 163 -2.96 -31.16 -19.95
N VAL A 164 -1.68 -31.06 -20.28
CA VAL A 164 -0.88 -32.18 -20.79
C VAL A 164 -0.68 -33.23 -19.70
N ILE A 165 -0.35 -32.81 -18.48
CA ILE A 165 -0.18 -33.72 -17.34
C ILE A 165 -1.48 -34.47 -17.05
N LEU A 166 -2.63 -33.80 -17.06
CA LEU A 166 -3.93 -34.44 -16.85
C LEU A 166 -4.24 -35.49 -17.94
N LYS A 167 -3.98 -35.16 -19.21
CA LYS A 167 -4.12 -36.12 -20.32
C LYS A 167 -3.20 -37.33 -20.14
N GLN A 168 -1.93 -37.09 -19.85
CA GLN A 168 -0.94 -38.16 -19.67
C GLN A 168 -1.25 -39.03 -18.46
N THR A 169 -1.74 -38.44 -17.36
CA THR A 169 -2.17 -39.17 -16.16
C THR A 169 -3.38 -40.05 -16.48
N SER A 170 -4.37 -39.53 -17.20
CA SER A 170 -5.53 -40.33 -17.63
C SER A 170 -5.13 -41.50 -18.52
N ILE A 171 -4.18 -41.31 -19.44
CA ILE A 171 -3.66 -42.41 -20.28
C ILE A 171 -2.91 -43.43 -19.43
N ALA A 172 -2.07 -42.97 -18.49
CA ALA A 172 -1.32 -43.85 -17.60
C ALA A 172 -2.25 -44.67 -16.68
N ASP A 173 -3.31 -44.06 -16.15
CA ASP A 173 -4.33 -44.76 -15.36
C ASP A 173 -5.06 -45.81 -16.20
N GLN A 174 -5.44 -45.49 -17.43
CA GLN A 174 -6.06 -46.45 -18.34
C GLN A 174 -5.13 -47.62 -18.66
N GLN A 175 -3.86 -47.33 -18.98
CA GLN A 175 -2.85 -48.37 -19.21
C GLN A 175 -2.63 -49.24 -17.97
N LYS A 176 -2.61 -48.64 -16.78
CA LYS A 176 -2.50 -49.37 -15.52
C LYS A 176 -3.68 -50.31 -15.32
N THR A 177 -4.92 -49.85 -15.55
CA THR A 177 -6.10 -50.72 -15.48
C THR A 177 -6.03 -51.86 -16.50
N GLU A 178 -5.56 -51.61 -17.71
CA GLU A 178 -5.43 -52.65 -18.75
C GLU A 178 -4.35 -53.69 -18.40
N VAL A 179 -3.23 -53.25 -17.82
CA VAL A 179 -2.17 -54.14 -17.32
C VAL A 179 -2.67 -54.97 -16.14
N ASP A 180 -3.40 -54.35 -15.21
CA ASP A 180 -4.00 -55.04 -14.07
C ASP A 180 -4.99 -56.12 -14.55
N GLU A 181 -5.87 -55.81 -15.51
CA GLU A 181 -6.78 -56.79 -16.14
C GLU A 181 -6.03 -57.93 -16.85
N LYS A 182 -4.99 -57.60 -17.63
CA LYS A 182 -4.15 -58.62 -18.28
C LYS A 182 -3.43 -59.49 -17.25
N SER A 183 -2.98 -58.92 -16.14
CA SER A 183 -2.33 -59.68 -15.06
C SER A 183 -3.28 -60.66 -14.38
N ILE A 184 -4.56 -60.29 -14.23
CA ILE A 184 -5.61 -61.18 -13.73
C ILE A 184 -5.83 -62.33 -14.71
N LYS A 185 -5.99 -62.04 -16.02
CA LYS A 185 -6.14 -63.06 -17.06
C LYS A 185 -4.95 -64.01 -17.13
N ILE A 186 -3.72 -63.51 -17.02
CA ILE A 186 -2.50 -64.34 -16.98
C ILE A 186 -2.51 -65.24 -15.75
N LYS A 187 -2.90 -64.73 -14.57
CA LYS A 187 -3.04 -65.56 -13.37
C LYS A 187 -4.09 -66.66 -13.56
N GLU A 188 -5.23 -66.33 -14.15
CA GLU A 188 -6.28 -67.31 -14.49
C GLU A 188 -5.78 -68.35 -15.50
N GLU A 189 -5.02 -67.94 -16.52
CA GLU A 189 -4.45 -68.85 -17.52
C GLU A 189 -3.41 -69.80 -16.91
N ILE A 190 -2.56 -69.33 -16.00
CA ILE A 190 -1.62 -70.17 -15.25
C ILE A 190 -2.36 -71.21 -14.41
N VAL A 191 -3.45 -70.81 -13.73
CA VAL A 191 -4.28 -71.74 -12.95
C VAL A 191 -4.95 -72.77 -13.86
N CYS A 192 -5.49 -72.36 -15.01
CA CYS A 192 -6.08 -73.26 -16.00
C CYS A 192 -5.05 -74.25 -16.57
N GLN A 193 -3.81 -73.80 -16.86
CA GLN A 193 -2.74 -74.68 -17.33
C GLN A 193 -2.32 -75.70 -16.27
N GLU A 194 -2.22 -75.29 -15.00
CA GLU A 194 -1.89 -76.23 -13.92
C GLU A 194 -3.02 -77.24 -13.69
N LEU A 195 -4.28 -76.80 -13.74
CA LEU A 195 -5.43 -77.71 -13.68
C LEU A 195 -5.46 -78.68 -14.87
N TYR A 196 -5.15 -78.21 -16.08
CA TYR A 196 -5.02 -79.06 -17.26
C TYR A 196 -3.89 -80.09 -17.10
N ARG A 197 -2.75 -79.68 -16.53
CA ARG A 197 -1.62 -80.58 -16.25
C ARG A 197 -2.00 -81.67 -15.24
N LEU A 198 -2.68 -81.31 -14.15
CA LEU A 198 -3.14 -82.25 -13.13
C LEU A 198 -4.17 -83.25 -13.69
N THR A 199 -5.16 -82.76 -14.45
CA THR A 199 -6.16 -83.63 -15.09
C THR A 199 -5.55 -84.57 -16.13
N MET A 200 -4.53 -84.14 -16.88
CA MET A 200 -3.77 -85.01 -17.79
C MET A 200 -2.96 -86.10 -17.05
N ILE A 201 -2.42 -85.78 -15.87
CA ILE A 201 -1.75 -86.77 -15.02
C ILE A 201 -2.74 -87.80 -14.51
N ASP A 202 -3.90 -87.37 -14.03
CA ASP A 202 -4.92 -88.29 -13.50
C ASP A 202 -5.57 -89.12 -14.62
N LEU A 203 -5.77 -88.55 -15.81
CA LEU A 203 -6.17 -89.30 -17.01
C LEU A 203 -5.16 -90.42 -17.32
N LYS A 204 -3.86 -90.10 -17.31
CA LYS A 204 -2.81 -91.12 -17.53
C LYS A 204 -2.78 -92.22 -16.47
N LYS A 205 -3.15 -91.93 -15.22
CA LYS A 205 -3.31 -92.96 -14.18
C LYS A 205 -4.56 -93.81 -14.37
N ALA A 206 -5.64 -93.24 -14.91
CA ALA A 206 -6.89 -93.96 -15.14
C ALA A 206 -6.84 -94.85 -16.40
N LEU A 207 -6.05 -94.47 -17.42
CA LEU A 207 -5.86 -95.27 -18.64
C LEU A 207 -5.45 -96.73 -18.40
N PRO A 208 -4.44 -97.06 -17.56
CA PRO A 208 -4.06 -98.46 -17.33
C PRO A 208 -5.14 -99.26 -16.60
N ALA A 209 -5.91 -98.65 -15.69
CA ALA A 209 -7.04 -99.33 -15.05
C ALA A 209 -8.17 -99.64 -16.05
N LEU A 210 -8.37 -98.76 -17.05
CA LEU A 210 -9.31 -99.00 -18.14
C LEU A 210 -8.80 -100.11 -19.07
N GLU A 211 -7.51 -100.11 -19.42
CA GLU A 211 -6.88 -101.15 -20.24
C GLU A 211 -6.96 -102.52 -19.55
N GLU A 212 -6.66 -102.60 -18.24
CA GLU A 212 -6.83 -103.81 -17.43
C GLU A 212 -8.29 -104.27 -17.39
N ALA A 213 -9.26 -103.36 -17.23
CA ALA A 213 -10.67 -103.71 -17.27
C ALA A 213 -11.10 -104.23 -18.66
N MET A 214 -10.55 -103.67 -19.74
CA MET A 214 -10.76 -104.15 -21.11
C MET A 214 -10.09 -105.51 -21.36
N GLU A 215 -8.89 -105.74 -20.84
CA GLU A 215 -8.20 -107.03 -20.92
C GLU A 215 -8.92 -108.11 -20.09
N VAL A 216 -9.37 -107.79 -18.87
CA VAL A 216 -10.19 -108.71 -18.05
C VAL A 216 -11.49 -109.04 -18.78
N ASN A 217 -12.15 -108.06 -19.40
CA ASN A 217 -13.36 -108.32 -20.20
C ASN A 217 -13.07 -109.22 -21.41
N ASN A 218 -12.00 -108.97 -22.16
CA ASN A 218 -11.59 -109.83 -23.28
C ASN A 218 -11.16 -111.24 -22.83
N TYR A 219 -10.51 -111.35 -21.67
CA TYR A 219 -10.15 -112.63 -21.07
C TYR A 219 -11.39 -113.41 -20.61
N LEU A 220 -12.38 -112.75 -20.01
CA LEU A 220 -13.66 -113.34 -19.61
C LEU A 220 -14.48 -113.80 -20.83
N ILE A 221 -14.46 -113.05 -21.94
CA ILE A 221 -15.14 -113.43 -23.18
C ILE A 221 -14.49 -114.66 -23.84
N ASN A 222 -13.17 -114.84 -23.72
CA ASN A 222 -12.44 -115.93 -24.39
C ASN A 222 -12.21 -117.20 -23.55
N ASN A 223 -12.28 -117.15 -22.21
CA ASN A 223 -11.95 -118.29 -21.34
C ASN A 223 -13.11 -118.81 -20.47
N ILE A 224 -14.32 -118.27 -20.61
CA ILE A 224 -15.51 -118.83 -19.97
C ILE A 224 -16.58 -119.03 -21.04
N ASP A 225 -16.85 -120.29 -21.38
CA ASP A 225 -18.06 -120.68 -22.09
C ASP A 225 -19.25 -120.09 -21.34
N LEU A 226 -19.92 -119.09 -21.95
CA LEU A 226 -21.13 -118.44 -21.44
C LEU A 226 -22.27 -119.45 -21.10
N LEU A 227 -22.11 -120.71 -21.50
CA LEU A 227 -22.97 -121.84 -21.15
C LEU A 227 -22.80 -122.33 -19.69
N GLN A 228 -21.65 -122.15 -19.03
CA GLN A 228 -21.46 -122.55 -17.61
C GLN A 228 -22.06 -121.55 -16.60
N LEU A 229 -22.05 -120.26 -16.91
CA LEU A 229 -22.66 -119.22 -16.04
C LEU A 229 -24.19 -119.23 -16.08
N VAL A 230 -24.81 -119.64 -17.20
CA VAL A 230 -26.27 -119.86 -17.28
C VAL A 230 -26.67 -121.06 -16.40
N PHE A 231 -25.85 -122.11 -16.32
CA PHE A 231 -26.11 -123.26 -15.47
C PHE A 231 -26.06 -122.91 -13.96
N ILE A 232 -25.14 -122.03 -13.56
CA ILE A 232 -25.04 -121.54 -12.17
C ILE A 232 -26.16 -120.54 -11.83
N ARG A 233 -26.66 -119.75 -12.79
CA ARG A 233 -27.84 -118.88 -12.58
C ARG A 233 -29.13 -119.68 -12.37
N ILE A 234 -29.30 -120.83 -13.03
CA ILE A 234 -30.48 -121.70 -12.84
C ILE A 234 -30.46 -122.38 -11.45
N SER A 235 -29.28 -122.68 -10.89
CA SER A 235 -29.17 -123.20 -9.50
C SER A 235 -29.32 -122.12 -8.42
N ASN A 236 -28.94 -120.86 -8.67
CA ASN A 236 -29.05 -119.76 -7.69
C ASN A 236 -30.44 -119.09 -7.66
N ILE A 237 -31.28 -119.29 -8.68
CA ILE A 237 -32.69 -118.86 -8.66
C ILE A 237 -33.56 -119.78 -7.77
N ASN A 238 -33.12 -121.01 -7.48
CA ASN A 238 -33.87 -121.98 -6.67
C ASN A 238 -33.58 -121.91 -5.15
N ILE A 239 -32.81 -120.91 -4.68
CA ILE A 239 -32.51 -120.66 -3.26
C ILE A 239 -33.15 -119.37 -2.73
N TYR A 240 -33.73 -118.53 -3.59
CA TYR A 240 -34.40 -117.27 -3.19
C TYR A 240 -35.90 -117.25 -3.51
N LEU A 241 -36.56 -118.41 -3.38
CA LEU A 241 -38.01 -118.55 -3.30
C LEU A 241 -38.39 -119.19 -1.95
N LEU A 242 -37.96 -118.49 -0.90
CA LEU A 242 -38.50 -118.38 0.47
C LEU A 242 -38.07 -116.99 0.98
#